data_AF-A0A2V8WZU8-F1
#
_entry.id   AF-A0A2V8WZU8-F1
#
_cell.length_a   1.000
_cell.length_b   1.000
_cell.length_c   1.000
_cell.angle_alpha   90.00
_cell.angle_beta   90.00
_cell.angle_gamma   90.00
#
_symmetry.space_group_name_H-M   'P 1'
#
loop_
_entity.id
_entity.type
_entity.pdbx_description
1 polymer ?
#
loop_
_entity_poly.entity_id
_entity_poly.type
_entity_poly.pdbx_seq_one_letter_code
_entity_poly.pdbx_strand_id
1 'polypeptide(L)' 'YDDSLRVPLSSIDQHSERIGQEAARVALAALGSKLRPKPETVVLQPDLIVRASTGRRNPPRE' A
#
# COMPACT_ATOMS: atom_id res chain seq x y z
N TYR A 1 6.08 -10.78 5.88
CA TYR A 1 6.65 -11.25 4.59
C TYR A 1 8.18 -11.19 4.55
N ASP A 2 8.83 -10.41 5.41
CA ASP A 2 10.24 -10.06 5.23
C ASP A 2 11.22 -11.08 5.82
N ASP A 3 10.90 -11.64 6.98
CA ASP A 3 11.82 -12.47 7.77
C ASP A 3 12.12 -13.84 7.16
N SER A 4 11.33 -14.27 6.17
CA SER A 4 11.54 -15.57 5.49
C SER A 4 12.51 -15.48 4.30
N LEU A 5 12.96 -14.28 3.92
CA LEU A 5 13.83 -14.08 2.78
C LEU A 5 15.28 -13.91 3.23
N ARG A 6 16.22 -14.59 2.54
CA ARG A 6 17.67 -14.42 2.76
C ARG A 6 18.11 -12.96 2.66
N VAL A 7 17.51 -12.21 1.74
CA VAL A 7 17.68 -10.76 1.60
C VAL A 7 16.29 -10.14 1.55
N PRO A 8 15.86 -9.44 2.62
CA PRO A 8 14.67 -8.60 2.67
C PRO A 8 14.47 -7.74 1.42
N LEU A 9 13.35 -7.92 0.73
CA LEU A 9 13.07 -7.19 -0.51
C LEU A 9 12.41 -5.84 -0.22
N SER A 10 12.96 -4.76 -0.77
CA SER A 10 12.23 -3.49 -0.85
C SER A 10 10.93 -3.70 -1.61
N SER A 11 9.87 -3.05 -1.13
CA SER A 11 8.52 -3.23 -1.67
C SER A 11 7.78 -1.91 -1.70
N ILE A 12 6.69 -1.89 -2.45
CA ILE A 12 5.71 -0.81 -2.36
C ILE A 12 4.59 -1.27 -1.41
N ASP A 13 4.35 -0.50 -0.36
CA ASP A 13 3.12 -0.66 0.42
C ASP A 13 1.97 0.03 -0.31
N GLN A 14 0.98 -0.78 -0.69
CA GLN A 14 -0.24 -0.33 -1.36
C GLN A 14 -1.31 0.14 -0.37
N HIS A 15 -1.08 -0.04 0.94
CA HIS A 15 -2.00 0.25 2.03
C HIS A 15 -3.32 -0.52 1.96
N SER A 16 -3.24 -1.84 1.89
CA SER A 16 -4.40 -2.73 1.82
C SER A 16 -5.45 -2.48 2.91
N GLU A 17 -5.03 -2.14 4.12
CA GLU A 17 -5.93 -1.76 5.21
C GLU A 17 -6.71 -0.48 4.88
N ARG A 18 -6.01 0.58 4.41
CA ARG A 18 -6.66 1.84 4.01
C ARG A 18 -7.60 1.65 2.82
N ILE A 19 -7.23 0.78 1.87
CA ILE A 19 -8.14 0.39 0.77
C ILE A 19 -9.43 -0.20 1.33
N GLY A 20 -9.32 -1.11 2.31
CA GLY A 20 -10.48 -1.70 2.98
C GLY A 20 -11.34 -0.67 3.71
N GLN A 21 -10.71 0.29 4.40
CA GLN A 21 -11.40 1.38 5.11
C GLN A 21 -12.17 2.29 4.14
N GLU A 22 -11.54 2.72 3.04
CA GLU A 22 -12.20 3.54 2.02
C GLU A 22 -13.32 2.78 1.29
N ALA A 23 -13.11 1.50 0.99
CA ALA A 23 -14.15 0.66 0.41
C ALA A 23 -15.35 0.53 1.34
N ALA A 24 -15.12 0.31 2.64
CA ALA A 24 -16.17 0.26 3.65
C ALA A 24 -16.92 1.59 3.76
N ARG A 25 -16.21 2.73 3.77
CA ARG A 25 -16.81 4.07 3.76
C ARG A 25 -17.76 4.26 2.58
N VAL A 26 -17.31 3.95 1.37
CA VAL A 26 -18.11 4.08 0.14
C VAL A 26 -19.32 3.14 0.18
N ALA A 27 -19.14 1.89 0.60
CA ALA A 27 -20.21 0.91 0.70
C ALA A 27 -21.30 1.34 1.71
N LEU A 28 -20.89 1.79 2.90
CA LEU A 28 -21.82 2.26 3.92
C LEU A 28 -22.56 3.52 3.49
N ALA A 29 -21.88 4.46 2.82
CA ALA A 29 -22.52 5.64 2.25
C ALA A 29 -23.57 5.26 1.19
N ALA A 30 -23.30 4.25 0.37
CA ALA A 30 -24.25 3.74 -0.62
C ALA A 30 -25.46 3.07 0.01
N LEU A 31 -25.28 2.26 1.06
CA LEU A 31 -26.36 1.60 1.78
C LEU A 31 -27.23 2.57 2.58
N GLY A 32 -26.62 3.62 3.15
CA GLY A 32 -27.32 4.62 3.95
C GLY A 32 -28.08 5.68 3.15
N SER A 33 -27.89 5.75 1.83
CA SER A 33 -28.46 6.79 1.00
C SER A 33 -29.83 6.40 0.43
N LYS A 34 -30.81 7.32 0.50
CA LYS A 34 -32.12 7.18 -0.14
C LYS A 34 -32.06 7.37 -1.67
N LEU A 35 -30.97 7.95 -2.17
CA LEU A 35 -30.70 8.19 -3.58
C LEU A 35 -29.40 7.50 -3.98
N ARG A 36 -29.30 7.03 -5.22
CA ARG A 36 -28.06 6.41 -5.70
C ARG A 36 -26.90 7.43 -5.66
N PRO A 37 -25.82 7.19 -4.91
CA PRO A 37 -24.67 8.09 -4.90
C PRO A 37 -23.95 8.08 -6.25
N LYS A 38 -23.23 9.16 -6.55
CA LYS A 38 -22.33 9.20 -7.70
C LYS A 38 -21.15 8.24 -7.48
N PRO A 39 -20.64 7.58 -8.53
CA PRO A 39 -19.40 6.84 -8.44
C PRO A 39 -18.25 7.73 -7.95
N GLU A 40 -17.46 7.20 -7.02
CA GLU A 40 -16.30 7.87 -6.44
C GLU A 40 -15.05 7.05 -6.75
N THR A 41 -13.97 7.72 -7.17
CA THR A 41 -12.66 7.10 -7.36
C THR A 41 -11.69 7.70 -6.35
N VAL A 42 -11.15 6.86 -5.47
CA VAL A 42 -10.15 7.24 -4.48
C VAL A 42 -8.80 6.64 -4.89
N VAL A 43 -7.78 7.49 -5.03
CA VAL A 43 -6.40 7.06 -5.31
C VAL A 43 -5.57 7.27 -4.04
N LEU A 44 -5.07 6.17 -3.48
CA LEU A 44 -4.16 6.23 -2.35
C LEU A 44 -2.72 6.32 -2.86
N GLN A 45 -1.95 7.26 -2.33
CA GLN A 45 -0.53 7.34 -2.60
C GLN A 45 0.17 6.16 -1.92
N PRO A 46 0.87 5.29 -2.67
CA PRO A 46 1.63 4.21 -2.07
C PRO A 46 2.95 4.69 -1.50
N ASP A 47 3.51 3.90 -0.56
CA ASP A 47 4.77 4.18 0.10
C ASP A 47 5.87 3.19 -0.32
N LEU A 48 7.09 3.70 -0.55
CA LEU A 48 8.27 2.86 -0.76
C LEU A 48 8.82 2.38 0.59
N ILE A 49 8.87 1.07 0.76
CA ILE A 49 9.50 0.43 1.92
C ILE A 49 10.88 -0.09 1.49
N VAL A 50 11.93 0.63 1.86
CA VAL A 50 13.31 0.29 1.54
C VAL A 50 13.83 -0.80 2.49
N ARG A 51 14.49 -1.81 1.93
CA ARG A 51 15.11 -2.94 2.64
C ARG A 51 16.46 -3.33 2.02
N ALA A 52 17.07 -4.39 2.56
CA ALA A 52 18.42 -4.83 2.23
C ALA A 52 18.65 -5.18 0.74
N SER A 53 17.59 -5.49 -0.03
CA SER A 53 17.72 -5.73 -1.47
C SER A 53 18.01 -4.47 -2.28
N THR A 54 17.93 -3.28 -1.69
CA THR A 54 18.18 -2.01 -2.35
C THR A 54 19.17 -1.21 -1.53
N GLY A 55 20.44 -1.58 -1.66
CA GLY A 55 21.59 -0.85 -1.13
C GLY A 55 22.67 -0.79 -2.19
N ARG A 56 23.28 0.37 -2.38
CA ARG A 56 24.44 0.51 -3.27
C ARG A 56 25.57 -0.34 -2.68
N ARG A 57 26.11 -1.30 -3.46
CA ARG A 57 27.34 -2.00 -3.07
C ARG A 57 28.40 -0.92 -2.85
N ASN A 58 28.88 -0.75 -1.61
CA ASN A 58 30.17 -0.10 -1.44
C ASN A 58 31.17 -1.00 -2.17
N PRO A 59 31.92 -0.49 -3.17
CA PRO A 59 33.08 -1.24 -3.64
C PRO A 59 33.98 -1.53 -2.44
N PRO A 60 34.67 -2.69 -2.40
CA PRO A 60 35.61 -2.96 -1.32
C PRO A 60 36.56 -1.77 -1.19
N ARG A 61 36.70 -1.25 0.03
CA ARG A 61 37.79 -0.33 0.34
C ARG A 61 39.07 -1.18 0.32
N GLU A 62 40.08 -0.62 -0.37
CA GLU A 62 41.40 -1.17 -0.69
C GLU A 62 42.00 -2.07 0.40
#